data_AF-A0AAE9IRX7-F1
#
_entry.id   AF-A0AAE9IRX7-F1
#
_cell.length_a   1.000
_cell.length_b   1.000
_cell.length_c   1.000
_cell.angle_alpha   90.00
_cell.angle_beta   90.00
_cell.angle_gamma   90.00
#
_symmetry.space_group_name_H-M   'P 1'
#
loop_
_entity.id
_entity.type
_entity.pdbx_description
1 polymer ?
#
loop_
_entity_poly.entity_id
_entity_poly.type
_entity_poly.pdbx_seq_one_letter_code
_entity_poly.pdbx_strand_id
1 'polypeptide(L)'
;MPFEELLEVEDIIAQISDLNVRNDRSAAQIKRNILGSNDLIDTMEESDWEEVCQSMISTALDQGEPEFISDLIVALFANHMFSAVMSDELMSTSSKHIMEDDDKPIPALLSAILCAHWPRQYAKAFDNVNPILYTVVCIVKGWIEVVGEDTERYHKEEPKPKYQTREDLQNQKSEDKEEIPESPTKERIVEEPEMVNLCALALSDLCDTAQKQLWVNWMSLTDEIYQCIKPSITHNPNLTGDVKARLLDTFIQMSQWTKHRQVGIKHAGVQTVPEEDNN
;
A
#
# COMPACT_ATOMS: atom_id res chain seq x y z
N MET A 1 47.24 -5.27 -3.18
CA MET A 1 45.90 -4.82 -2.73
C MET A 1 45.09 -4.61 -3.99
N PRO A 2 43.89 -5.20 -4.13
CA PRO A 2 42.99 -4.75 -5.16
C PRO A 2 42.62 -3.30 -4.81
N PHE A 3 42.73 -2.38 -5.77
CA PHE A 3 42.12 -1.07 -5.66
C PHE A 3 40.61 -1.33 -5.55
N GLU A 4 39.97 -0.90 -4.46
CA GLU A 4 38.52 -0.64 -4.48
C GLU A 4 38.35 0.50 -5.49
N GLU A 5 37.89 0.17 -6.70
CA GLU A 5 37.34 1.17 -7.61
C GLU A 5 36.20 1.86 -6.85
N LEU A 6 36.35 3.16 -6.63
CA LEU A 6 35.27 3.97 -6.09
C LEU A 6 34.13 3.89 -7.10
N LEU A 7 33.02 3.29 -6.71
CA LEU A 7 31.82 3.30 -7.53
C LEU A 7 31.42 4.76 -7.76
N GLU A 8 31.06 5.09 -9.00
CA GLU A 8 30.38 6.35 -9.35
C GLU A 8 28.84 6.14 -9.33
N VAL A 9 28.07 7.23 -9.42
CA VAL A 9 26.59 7.16 -9.39
C VAL A 9 26.09 6.30 -10.56
N GLU A 10 26.72 6.45 -11.72
CA GLU A 10 26.44 5.66 -12.93
C GLU A 10 26.66 4.17 -12.72
N ASP A 11 27.63 3.77 -11.89
CA ASP A 11 27.86 2.36 -11.58
C ASP A 11 26.79 1.79 -10.64
N ILE A 12 26.22 2.61 -9.75
CA ILE A 12 25.06 2.23 -8.94
C ILE A 12 23.86 2.04 -9.88
N ILE A 13 23.59 3.01 -10.74
CA ILE A 13 22.49 2.97 -11.70
C ILE A 13 22.61 1.74 -12.60
N ALA A 14 23.78 1.48 -13.18
CA ALA A 14 24.00 0.32 -14.05
C ALA A 14 23.78 -1.01 -13.31
N GLN A 15 24.18 -1.12 -12.04
CA GLN A 15 23.91 -2.30 -11.24
C GLN A 15 22.42 -2.51 -10.92
N ILE A 16 21.62 -1.44 -10.93
CA ILE A 16 20.17 -1.49 -10.67
C ILE A 16 19.38 -1.74 -11.95
N SER A 17 19.76 -1.16 -13.08
CA SER A 17 18.93 -1.12 -14.29
C SER A 17 19.50 -1.87 -15.49
N ASP A 18 20.81 -2.11 -15.60
CA ASP A 18 21.39 -2.84 -16.73
C ASP A 18 21.27 -4.34 -16.52
N LEU A 19 20.41 -4.97 -17.33
CA LEU A 19 20.19 -6.42 -17.31
C LEU A 19 21.46 -7.23 -17.58
N ASN A 20 22.42 -6.72 -18.35
CA ASN A 20 23.68 -7.44 -18.59
C ASN A 20 24.52 -7.50 -17.30
N VAL A 21 24.59 -6.37 -16.58
CA VAL A 21 25.30 -6.28 -15.30
C VAL A 21 24.58 -7.08 -14.21
N ARG A 22 23.24 -7.06 -14.21
CA ARG A 22 22.39 -7.81 -13.26
C ARG A 22 22.40 -9.32 -13.52
N ASN A 23 22.39 -9.77 -14.77
CA ASN A 23 22.45 -11.20 -15.07
C ASN A 23 23.74 -11.86 -14.55
N ASP A 24 24.82 -11.07 -14.48
CA ASP A 24 26.09 -11.51 -13.93
C ASP A 24 26.17 -11.43 -12.40
N ARG A 25 25.18 -10.83 -11.71
CA ARG A 25 25.19 -10.57 -10.26
C ARG A 25 23.84 -10.85 -9.60
N SER A 26 23.83 -11.68 -8.55
CA SER A 26 22.59 -11.85 -7.77
C SER A 26 22.11 -10.54 -7.13
N ALA A 27 20.80 -10.38 -6.91
CA ALA A 27 20.21 -9.25 -6.19
C ALA A 27 20.89 -8.96 -4.83
N ALA A 28 21.24 -10.02 -4.08
CA ALA A 28 21.96 -9.90 -2.82
C ALA A 28 23.38 -9.33 -2.98
N GLN A 29 24.04 -9.64 -4.11
CA GLN A 29 25.36 -9.12 -4.43
C GLN A 29 25.30 -7.65 -4.82
N ILE A 30 24.32 -7.25 -5.64
CA ILE A 30 24.08 -5.84 -5.99
C ILE A 30 23.83 -5.02 -4.74
N LYS A 31 22.92 -5.48 -3.87
CA LYS A 31 22.65 -4.84 -2.57
C LYS A 31 23.91 -4.70 -1.72
N ARG A 32 24.75 -5.75 -1.64
CA ARG A 32 26.00 -5.69 -0.88
C ARG A 32 26.99 -4.68 -1.49
N ASN A 33 27.10 -4.61 -2.81
CA ASN A 33 28.02 -3.69 -3.48
C ASN A 33 27.61 -2.24 -3.23
N ILE A 34 26.33 -1.91 -3.41
CA ILE A 34 25.80 -0.57 -3.17
C ILE A 34 26.05 -0.16 -1.71
N LEU A 35 25.66 -1.01 -0.75
CA LEU A 35 25.90 -0.75 0.68
C LEU A 35 27.38 -0.79 1.08
N GLY A 36 28.25 -1.34 0.24
CA GLY A 36 29.70 -1.30 0.44
C GLY A 36 30.29 0.07 0.17
N SER A 37 29.63 0.88 -0.66
CA SER A 37 30.04 2.22 -1.06
C SER A 37 29.47 3.31 -0.17
N ASN A 38 29.64 3.18 1.15
CA ASN A 38 29.13 4.17 2.11
C ASN A 38 29.67 5.58 1.83
N ASP A 39 30.94 5.70 1.44
CA ASP A 39 31.56 6.99 1.13
C ASP A 39 30.86 7.71 -0.05
N LEU A 40 30.43 6.97 -1.07
CA LEU A 40 29.65 7.54 -2.17
C LEU A 40 28.23 7.90 -1.70
N ILE A 41 27.54 6.97 -1.04
CA ILE A 41 26.17 7.15 -0.56
C ILE A 41 26.04 8.37 0.37
N ASP A 42 27.06 8.63 1.21
CA ASP A 42 27.07 9.74 2.15
C ASP A 42 27.42 11.08 1.48
N THR A 43 27.94 11.08 0.25
CA THR A 43 28.35 12.28 -0.49
C THR A 43 27.42 12.65 -1.65
N MET A 44 26.55 11.74 -2.08
CA MET A 44 25.54 11.98 -3.11
C MET A 44 24.62 13.15 -2.76
N GLU A 45 24.42 14.06 -3.72
CA GLU A 45 23.52 15.19 -3.62
C GLU A 45 22.08 14.78 -3.98
N GLU A 46 21.12 15.69 -3.81
CA GLU A 46 19.70 15.44 -4.09
C GLU A 46 19.47 14.98 -5.54
N SER A 47 20.13 15.62 -6.52
CA SER A 47 20.03 15.23 -7.94
C SER A 47 20.53 13.82 -8.22
N ASP A 48 21.59 13.39 -7.53
CA ASP A 48 22.12 12.02 -7.69
C ASP A 48 21.10 11.00 -7.18
N TRP A 49 20.44 11.33 -6.06
CA TRP A 49 19.37 10.49 -5.53
C TRP A 49 18.12 10.50 -6.42
N GLU A 50 17.80 11.61 -7.07
CA GLU A 50 16.70 11.67 -8.05
C GLU A 50 16.94 10.68 -9.19
N GLU A 51 18.13 10.70 -9.79
CA GLU A 51 18.51 9.78 -10.88
C GLU A 51 18.47 8.31 -10.41
N VAL A 52 18.98 8.01 -9.22
CA VAL A 52 18.94 6.66 -8.65
C VAL A 52 17.51 6.22 -8.37
N CYS A 53 16.67 7.07 -7.77
CA CYS A 53 15.27 6.73 -7.46
C CYS A 53 14.45 6.52 -8.72
N GLN A 54 14.63 7.35 -9.74
CA GLN A 54 13.98 7.20 -11.05
C GLN A 54 14.40 5.90 -11.73
N SER A 55 15.69 5.56 -11.68
CA SER A 55 16.20 4.28 -12.19
C SER A 55 15.62 3.08 -11.44
N MET A 56 15.52 3.16 -10.11
CA MET A 56 14.91 2.12 -9.28
C MET A 56 13.43 1.92 -9.62
N ILE A 57 12.65 2.99 -9.72
CA ILE A 57 11.22 2.92 -10.06
C ILE A 57 11.03 2.41 -11.49
N SER A 58 11.79 2.91 -12.46
CA SER A 58 11.73 2.41 -13.84
C SER A 58 12.08 0.93 -13.92
N THR A 59 13.06 0.47 -13.14
CA THR A 59 13.41 -0.96 -13.05
C THR A 59 12.25 -1.79 -12.48
N ALA A 60 11.59 -1.32 -11.42
CA ALA A 60 10.44 -2.02 -10.84
C ALA A 60 9.29 -2.13 -11.86
N LEU A 61 8.98 -1.04 -12.55
CA LEU A 61 7.78 -0.91 -13.38
C LEU A 61 7.98 -1.48 -14.78
N ASP A 62 9.10 -1.16 -15.42
CA ASP A 62 9.34 -1.50 -16.83
C ASP A 62 10.01 -2.87 -16.98
N GLN A 63 10.78 -3.32 -15.98
CA GLN A 63 11.44 -4.64 -15.99
C GLN A 63 10.71 -5.68 -15.13
N GLY A 64 9.69 -5.29 -14.37
CA GLY A 64 8.87 -6.21 -13.56
C GLY A 64 9.61 -6.75 -12.33
N GLU A 65 10.41 -5.91 -11.67
CA GLU A 65 11.27 -6.29 -10.54
C GLU A 65 10.91 -5.57 -9.22
N PRO A 66 9.62 -5.49 -8.80
CA PRO A 66 9.21 -4.69 -7.65
C PRO A 66 9.74 -5.23 -6.31
N GLU A 67 9.89 -6.54 -6.12
CA GLU A 67 10.42 -7.12 -4.88
C GLU A 67 11.88 -6.76 -4.68
N PHE A 68 12.70 -6.86 -5.73
CA PHE A 68 14.11 -6.48 -5.69
C PHE A 68 14.27 -5.01 -5.30
N ILE A 69 13.49 -4.13 -5.93
CA ILE A 69 13.53 -2.70 -5.65
C ILE A 69 13.03 -2.41 -4.23
N SER A 70 11.98 -3.08 -3.75
CA SER A 70 11.51 -2.94 -2.37
C SER A 70 12.59 -3.34 -1.34
N ASP A 71 13.34 -4.40 -1.61
CA ASP A 71 14.44 -4.85 -0.75
C ASP A 71 15.63 -3.88 -0.73
N LEU A 72 15.84 -3.16 -1.84
CA LEU A 72 16.84 -2.11 -1.97
C LEU A 72 16.39 -0.81 -1.28
N ILE A 73 15.11 -0.44 -1.40
CA ILE A 73 14.50 0.67 -0.66
C ILE A 73 14.72 0.49 0.84
N VAL A 74 14.41 -0.71 1.37
CA VAL A 74 14.63 -1.02 2.79
C VAL A 74 16.11 -0.91 3.18
N ALA A 75 17.01 -1.23 2.26
CA ALA A 75 18.46 -1.16 2.50
C ALA A 75 18.97 0.29 2.58
N LEU A 76 18.50 1.14 1.68
CA LEU A 76 18.93 2.53 1.54
C LEU A 76 18.18 3.49 2.47
N PHE A 77 17.08 3.04 3.08
CA PHE A 77 16.23 3.82 3.99
C PHE A 77 16.97 4.56 5.11
N ALA A 78 18.14 4.08 5.55
CA ALA A 78 18.93 4.77 6.56
C ALA A 78 19.41 6.17 6.10
N ASN A 79 19.51 6.41 4.79
CA ASN A 79 19.81 7.71 4.22
C ASN A 79 18.52 8.56 4.13
N HIS A 80 18.54 9.71 4.79
CA HIS A 80 17.39 10.61 4.89
C HIS A 80 17.08 11.32 3.57
N MET A 81 18.09 11.69 2.77
CA MET A 81 17.87 12.32 1.47
C MET A 81 17.25 11.32 0.50
N PHE A 82 17.79 10.10 0.44
CA PHE A 82 17.16 9.01 -0.31
C PHE A 82 15.70 8.82 0.08
N SER A 83 15.39 8.79 1.38
CA SER A 83 14.02 8.57 1.85
C SER A 83 13.05 9.68 1.45
N ALA A 84 13.52 10.93 1.44
CA ALA A 84 12.74 12.07 0.96
C ALA A 84 12.50 11.99 -0.55
N VAL A 85 13.57 11.87 -1.34
CA VAL A 85 13.49 11.80 -2.81
C VAL A 85 12.67 10.61 -3.28
N MET A 86 12.86 9.43 -2.70
CA MET A 86 12.06 8.24 -3.03
C MET A 86 10.57 8.44 -2.71
N SER A 87 10.24 9.17 -1.64
CA SER A 87 8.84 9.48 -1.31
C SER A 87 8.22 10.40 -2.36
N ASP A 88 8.94 11.46 -2.75
CA ASP A 88 8.49 12.41 -3.77
C ASP A 88 8.31 11.72 -5.14
N GLU A 89 9.27 10.88 -5.53
CA GLU A 89 9.20 10.15 -6.80
C GLU A 89 8.06 9.13 -6.83
N LEU A 90 7.80 8.41 -5.72
CA LEU A 90 6.64 7.51 -5.60
C LEU A 90 5.31 8.26 -5.72
N MET A 91 5.19 9.43 -5.08
CA MET A 91 3.99 10.27 -5.15
C MET A 91 3.79 10.82 -6.56
N SER A 92 4.87 11.33 -7.18
CA SER A 92 4.87 11.86 -8.55
C SER A 92 4.46 10.79 -9.56
N THR A 93 5.10 9.62 -9.50
CA THR A 93 4.81 8.49 -10.39
C THR A 93 3.38 7.98 -10.22
N SER A 94 2.90 7.85 -8.97
CA SER A 94 1.54 7.38 -8.71
C SER A 94 0.48 8.38 -9.16
N SER A 95 0.74 9.68 -9.00
CA SER A 95 -0.16 10.73 -9.49
C SER A 95 -0.22 10.74 -11.02
N LYS A 96 0.95 10.59 -11.66
CA LYS A 96 1.06 10.51 -13.12
C LYS A 96 0.29 9.32 -13.69
N HIS A 97 0.42 8.15 -13.06
CA HIS A 97 -0.34 6.95 -13.44
C HIS A 97 -1.85 7.19 -13.49
N ILE A 98 -2.39 7.88 -12.47
CA ILE A 98 -3.83 8.19 -12.38
C ILE A 98 -4.25 9.32 -13.35
N MET A 99 -3.38 10.30 -13.60
CA MET A 99 -3.72 11.47 -14.43
C MET A 99 -3.49 11.25 -15.93
N GLU A 100 -2.54 10.40 -16.31
CA GLU A 100 -2.12 10.19 -17.69
C GLU A 100 -2.55 8.82 -18.25
N ASP A 101 -3.23 7.98 -17.45
CA ASP A 101 -3.62 6.60 -17.80
C ASP A 101 -2.41 5.80 -18.32
N ASP A 102 -1.34 5.76 -17.51
CA ASP A 102 -0.16 4.98 -17.84
C ASP A 102 -0.41 3.51 -17.48
N ASP A 103 -0.04 2.58 -18.36
CA ASP A 103 -0.24 1.14 -18.13
C ASP A 103 0.81 0.55 -17.14
N LYS A 104 1.52 1.38 -16.35
CA LYS A 104 2.58 0.87 -15.47
C LYS A 104 1.99 0.18 -14.25
N PRO A 105 2.62 -0.91 -13.77
CA PRO A 105 2.14 -1.67 -12.62
C PRO A 105 2.49 -1.00 -11.28
N ILE A 106 2.10 0.28 -11.08
CA ILE A 106 2.31 1.01 -9.83
C ILE A 106 1.79 0.24 -8.60
N PRO A 107 0.58 -0.35 -8.64
CA PRO A 107 0.07 -1.12 -7.51
C PRO A 107 0.98 -2.29 -7.09
N ALA A 108 1.72 -2.89 -8.03
CA ALA A 108 2.67 -3.97 -7.74
C ALA A 108 3.90 -3.47 -6.98
N LEU A 109 4.44 -2.30 -7.36
CA LEU A 109 5.54 -1.68 -6.61
C LEU A 109 5.10 -1.25 -5.20
N LEU A 110 3.95 -0.58 -5.08
CA LEU A 110 3.45 -0.13 -3.78
C LEU A 110 3.16 -1.31 -2.83
N SER A 111 2.58 -2.39 -3.36
CA SER A 111 2.34 -3.62 -2.59
C SER A 111 3.63 -4.28 -2.13
N ALA A 112 4.66 -4.36 -2.99
CA ALA A 112 5.98 -4.87 -2.60
C ALA A 112 6.60 -4.03 -1.48
N ILE A 113 6.54 -2.70 -1.57
CA ILE A 113 7.04 -1.79 -0.51
C ILE A 113 6.28 -1.99 0.81
N LEU A 114 4.94 -2.07 0.77
CA LEU A 114 4.12 -2.32 1.96
C LEU A 114 4.42 -3.67 2.61
N CYS A 115 4.73 -4.69 1.80
CA CYS A 115 4.96 -6.05 2.27
C CYS A 115 6.44 -6.38 2.53
N ALA A 116 7.35 -5.43 2.27
CA ALA A 116 8.78 -5.62 2.46
C ALA A 116 9.16 -5.84 3.93
N HIS A 117 10.35 -6.42 4.14
CA HIS A 117 10.87 -6.76 5.46
C HIS A 117 11.51 -5.56 6.16
N TRP A 118 10.68 -4.60 6.56
CA TRP A 118 11.11 -3.42 7.30
C TRP A 118 11.67 -3.78 8.69
N PRO A 119 12.76 -3.12 9.15
CA PRO A 119 13.18 -3.21 10.54
C PRO A 119 12.03 -2.83 11.47
N ARG A 120 11.84 -3.59 12.56
CA ARG A 120 10.65 -3.49 13.43
C ARG A 120 10.34 -2.07 13.92
N GLN A 121 11.36 -1.24 14.12
CA GLN A 121 11.20 0.15 14.55
C GLN A 121 10.67 1.09 13.46
N TYR A 122 10.88 0.75 12.18
CA TYR A 122 10.46 1.51 11.00
C TYR A 122 9.27 0.91 10.26
N ALA A 123 8.75 -0.24 10.72
CA ALA A 123 7.59 -0.92 10.15
C ALA A 123 6.26 -0.25 10.57
N LYS A 124 6.16 1.07 10.39
CA LYS A 124 4.97 1.89 10.71
C LYS A 124 4.89 3.07 9.74
N ALA A 125 3.70 3.33 9.20
CA ALA A 125 3.44 4.45 8.30
C ALA A 125 3.18 5.76 9.07
N PHE A 126 4.22 6.28 9.73
CA PHE A 126 4.21 7.64 10.27
C PHE A 126 5.32 8.43 9.58
N ASP A 127 5.02 9.65 9.14
CA ASP A 127 5.94 10.51 8.41
C ASP A 127 7.30 10.67 9.13
N ASN A 128 7.26 10.88 10.44
CA ASN A 128 8.46 11.02 11.27
C ASN A 128 9.19 9.69 11.61
N VAL A 129 8.67 8.54 11.20
CA VAL A 129 9.25 7.20 11.46
C VAL A 129 9.69 6.53 10.17
N ASN A 130 8.84 6.56 9.15
CA ASN A 130 9.09 6.00 7.82
C ASN A 130 8.29 6.81 6.79
N PRO A 131 8.89 7.86 6.21
CA PRO A 131 8.22 8.73 5.25
C PRO A 131 7.81 7.97 3.97
N ILE A 132 8.57 6.94 3.58
CA ILE A 132 8.24 6.11 2.41
C ILE A 132 6.93 5.35 2.66
N LEU A 133 6.85 4.59 3.76
CA LEU A 133 5.60 3.87 4.10
C LEU A 133 4.43 4.81 4.33
N TYR A 134 4.66 5.97 4.96
CA TYR A 134 3.64 6.99 5.13
C TYR A 134 3.11 7.46 3.77
N THR A 135 4.00 7.76 2.82
CA THR A 135 3.67 8.19 1.47
C THR A 135 2.87 7.13 0.72
N VAL A 136 3.32 5.87 0.74
CA VAL A 136 2.59 4.78 0.10
C VAL A 136 1.19 4.61 0.69
N VAL A 137 1.04 4.68 2.02
CA VAL A 137 -0.29 4.62 2.66
C VAL A 137 -1.16 5.82 2.28
N CYS A 138 -0.59 7.03 2.18
CA CYS A 138 -1.31 8.22 1.74
C CYS A 138 -1.80 8.11 0.29
N ILE A 139 -0.98 7.57 -0.62
CA ILE A 139 -1.39 7.31 -2.01
C ILE A 139 -2.60 6.37 -2.05
N VAL A 140 -2.52 5.24 -1.34
CA VAL A 140 -3.63 4.26 -1.29
C VAL A 140 -4.89 4.88 -0.66
N LYS A 141 -4.73 5.67 0.41
CA LYS A 141 -5.86 6.41 1.01
C LYS A 141 -6.47 7.44 0.06
N GLY A 142 -5.66 8.11 -0.76
CA GLY A 142 -6.14 8.99 -1.82
C GLY A 142 -7.00 8.24 -2.84
N TRP A 143 -6.59 7.05 -3.27
CA TRP A 143 -7.42 6.21 -4.15
C TRP A 143 -8.74 5.81 -3.49
N ILE A 144 -8.72 5.46 -2.19
CA ILE A 144 -9.93 5.16 -1.41
C ILE A 144 -10.87 6.38 -1.37
N GLU A 145 -10.33 7.58 -1.15
CA GLU A 145 -11.10 8.82 -1.09
C GLU A 145 -11.78 9.11 -2.43
N VAL A 146 -11.06 9.06 -3.55
CA VAL A 146 -11.63 9.26 -4.89
C VAL A 146 -12.77 8.29 -5.18
N VAL A 147 -12.59 7.00 -4.87
CA VAL A 147 -13.62 5.97 -5.11
C VAL A 147 -14.80 6.12 -4.13
N GLY A 148 -14.53 6.52 -2.89
CA GLY A 148 -15.49 6.66 -1.80
C GLY A 148 -16.38 7.90 -1.89
N GLU A 149 -15.81 9.08 -2.18
CA GLU A 149 -16.55 10.37 -2.21
C GLU A 149 -17.68 10.34 -3.24
N ASP A 150 -17.42 9.80 -4.43
CA ASP A 150 -18.45 9.62 -5.45
C ASP A 150 -19.50 8.60 -5.02
N THR A 151 -19.13 7.58 -4.26
CA THR A 151 -20.09 6.58 -3.76
C THR A 151 -21.09 7.19 -2.77
N GLU A 152 -20.59 7.94 -1.78
CA GLU A 152 -21.41 8.61 -0.76
C GLU A 152 -22.29 9.71 -1.36
N ARG A 153 -21.86 10.31 -2.48
CA ARG A 153 -22.63 11.32 -3.20
C ARG A 153 -23.97 10.80 -3.71
N TYR A 154 -24.02 9.55 -4.19
CA TYR A 154 -25.23 8.94 -4.75
C TYR A 154 -25.95 8.02 -3.76
N HIS A 155 -25.32 7.67 -2.63
CA HIS A 155 -25.93 6.90 -1.56
C HIS A 155 -25.80 7.61 -0.20
N LYS A 156 -26.91 8.19 0.26
CA LYS A 156 -27.06 8.57 1.67
C LYS A 156 -27.52 7.33 2.44
N GLU A 157 -26.76 6.89 3.44
CA GLU A 157 -27.26 5.85 4.36
C GLU A 157 -28.60 6.30 4.92
N GLU A 158 -29.66 5.51 4.71
CA GLU A 158 -30.92 5.75 5.41
C GLU A 158 -30.64 5.61 6.91
N PRO A 159 -31.08 6.56 7.75
CA PRO A 159 -30.88 6.46 9.19
C PRO A 159 -31.51 5.15 9.65
N LYS A 160 -30.71 4.30 10.31
CA LYS A 160 -31.18 3.04 10.90
C LYS A 160 -32.53 3.29 11.59
N PRO A 161 -33.58 2.50 11.32
CA PRO A 161 -34.88 2.74 11.93
C PRO A 161 -34.70 2.73 13.45
N LYS A 162 -34.87 3.89 14.09
CA LYS A 162 -35.03 3.96 15.54
C LYS A 162 -36.27 3.13 15.83
N TYR A 163 -36.10 1.96 16.44
CA TYR A 163 -37.23 1.21 16.97
C TYR A 163 -37.88 2.11 18.02
N GLN A 164 -39.03 2.68 17.67
CA GLN A 164 -39.80 3.51 18.59
C GLN A 164 -40.28 2.62 19.72
N THR A 165 -39.83 2.93 20.93
CA THR A 165 -40.36 2.29 22.13
C THR A 165 -41.69 2.96 22.44
N ARG A 166 -42.63 2.23 23.07
CA ARG A 166 -43.99 2.72 23.35
C ARG A 166 -44.02 4.02 24.18
N GLU A 167 -42.91 4.34 24.85
CA GLU A 167 -42.69 5.56 25.64
C GLU A 167 -42.42 6.80 24.76
N ASP A 168 -41.90 6.63 23.53
CA ASP A 168 -41.59 7.73 22.59
C ASP A 168 -42.86 8.35 21.95
N LEU A 169 -43.97 7.62 21.93
CA LEU A 169 -45.24 8.04 21.34
C LEU A 169 -46.02 9.03 22.22
N GLN A 170 -45.69 9.17 23.50
CA GLN A 170 -46.41 10.04 24.43
C GLN A 170 -45.82 11.46 24.57
N ASN A 171 -44.57 11.67 24.12
CA ASN A 171 -43.91 12.98 24.19
C ASN A 171 -43.91 13.78 22.86
N GLN A 172 -44.49 13.26 21.78
CA GLN A 172 -44.54 13.92 20.47
C GLN A 172 -45.64 15.00 20.36
N LYS A 173 -45.71 15.93 21.31
CA LYS A 173 -46.62 17.08 21.19
C LYS A 173 -46.02 18.41 21.60
N SER A 174 -44.72 18.59 21.47
CA SER A 174 -44.06 19.89 21.46
C SER A 174 -42.57 19.66 21.43
N GLU A 175 -41.96 19.72 20.25
CA GLU A 175 -40.61 20.25 20.10
C GLU A 175 -40.36 20.42 18.60
N ASP A 176 -40.22 21.69 18.24
CA ASP A 176 -39.92 22.17 16.90
C ASP A 176 -38.63 21.52 16.39
N LYS A 177 -38.62 21.28 15.08
CA LYS A 177 -37.45 20.78 14.35
C LYS A 177 -36.31 21.79 14.50
N GLU A 178 -35.37 21.52 15.42
CA GLU A 178 -34.04 22.11 15.33
C GLU A 178 -33.32 21.46 14.15
N GLU A 179 -33.28 22.19 13.03
CA GLU A 179 -32.37 21.94 11.93
C GLU A 179 -30.94 22.01 12.46
N ILE A 180 -30.27 20.85 12.49
CA ILE A 180 -28.84 20.75 12.75
C ILE A 180 -28.14 21.56 11.64
N PRO A 181 -27.22 22.50 11.96
CA PRO A 181 -26.57 23.31 10.95
C PRO A 181 -25.82 22.40 9.96
N GLU A 182 -26.09 22.57 8.66
CA GLU A 182 -25.25 22.01 7.61
C GLU A 182 -23.80 22.42 7.89
N SER A 183 -22.95 21.43 8.18
CA SER A 183 -21.50 21.63 8.24
C SER A 183 -21.05 22.30 6.94
N PRO A 184 -20.11 23.26 6.99
CA PRO A 184 -19.77 24.08 5.84
C PRO A 184 -19.47 23.19 4.65
N THR A 185 -20.22 23.42 3.58
CA THR A 185 -20.10 22.79 2.28
C THR A 185 -18.65 22.98 1.81
N LYS A 186 -17.77 22.02 2.12
CA LYS A 186 -16.55 21.85 1.33
C LYS A 186 -17.03 21.80 -0.11
N GLU A 187 -16.48 22.64 -0.97
CA GLU A 187 -16.65 22.50 -2.41
C GLU A 187 -16.14 21.10 -2.76
N ARG A 188 -17.07 20.14 -2.86
CA ARG A 188 -16.76 18.75 -3.19
C ARG A 188 -16.52 18.70 -4.69
N ILE A 189 -15.26 18.53 -5.07
CA ILE A 189 -14.83 18.42 -6.46
C ILE A 189 -15.40 17.10 -6.99
N VAL A 190 -15.93 17.15 -8.22
CA VAL A 190 -16.42 15.94 -8.89
C VAL A 190 -15.25 15.41 -9.70
N GLU A 191 -14.74 14.25 -9.32
CA GLU A 191 -13.67 13.62 -10.07
C GLU A 191 -14.20 13.05 -11.40
N GLU A 192 -13.34 13.03 -12.41
CA GLU A 192 -13.70 12.50 -13.71
C GLU A 192 -13.90 10.98 -13.65
N PRO A 193 -14.90 10.39 -14.33
CA PRO A 193 -15.16 8.97 -14.25
C PRO A 193 -13.95 8.10 -14.56
N GLU A 194 -13.10 8.52 -15.49
CA GLU A 194 -11.84 7.86 -15.84
C GLU A 194 -10.92 7.71 -14.62
N MET A 195 -10.67 8.81 -13.91
CA MET A 195 -9.88 8.83 -12.67
C MET A 195 -10.44 7.88 -11.60
N VAL A 196 -11.76 7.88 -11.43
CA VAL A 196 -12.44 7.00 -10.45
C VAL A 196 -12.25 5.53 -10.80
N ASN A 197 -12.31 5.17 -12.10
CA ASN A 197 -12.06 3.80 -12.56
C ASN A 197 -10.59 3.42 -12.37
N LEU A 198 -9.63 4.31 -12.66
CA LEU A 198 -8.21 4.06 -12.46
C LEU A 198 -7.87 3.83 -10.99
N CYS A 199 -8.37 4.68 -10.08
CA CYS A 199 -8.20 4.48 -8.63
C CYS A 199 -8.81 3.15 -8.16
N ALA A 200 -9.98 2.78 -8.67
CA ALA A 200 -10.62 1.51 -8.33
C ALA A 200 -9.83 0.30 -8.82
N LEU A 201 -9.30 0.35 -10.05
CA LEU A 201 -8.42 -0.69 -10.59
C LEU A 201 -7.11 -0.78 -9.79
N ALA A 202 -6.49 0.36 -9.48
CA ALA A 202 -5.28 0.40 -8.67
C ALA A 202 -5.47 -0.24 -7.28
N LEU A 203 -6.61 0.00 -6.63
CA LEU A 203 -6.98 -0.66 -5.37
C LEU A 203 -7.17 -2.18 -5.55
N SER A 204 -7.81 -2.60 -6.63
CA SER A 204 -8.01 -4.01 -6.98
C SER A 204 -6.65 -4.71 -7.16
N ASP A 205 -5.77 -4.14 -7.97
CA ASP A 205 -4.49 -4.71 -8.34
C ASP A 205 -3.50 -4.73 -7.16
N LEU A 206 -3.55 -3.70 -6.30
CA LEU A 206 -2.79 -3.68 -5.05
C LEU A 206 -3.18 -4.84 -4.14
N CYS A 207 -4.49 -5.09 -4.00
CA CYS A 207 -5.01 -6.20 -3.19
C CYS A 207 -4.68 -7.56 -3.81
N ASP A 208 -4.82 -7.71 -5.13
CA ASP A 208 -4.53 -8.94 -5.86
C ASP A 208 -3.04 -9.32 -5.77
N THR A 209 -2.15 -8.30 -5.76
CA THR A 209 -0.70 -8.50 -5.65
C THR A 209 -0.26 -8.80 -4.22
N ALA A 210 -0.69 -7.97 -3.26
CA ALA A 210 -0.25 -8.08 -1.86
C ALA A 210 -0.92 -9.25 -1.10
N GLN A 211 -2.14 -9.60 -1.51
CA GLN A 211 -2.94 -10.69 -0.97
C GLN A 211 -3.01 -10.67 0.57
N LYS A 212 -2.87 -11.86 1.19
CA LYS A 212 -2.92 -12.04 2.64
C LYS A 212 -1.83 -11.25 3.38
N GLN A 213 -0.70 -10.93 2.75
CA GLN A 213 0.37 -10.19 3.43
C GLN A 213 -0.07 -8.77 3.78
N LEU A 214 -0.84 -8.12 2.89
CA LEU A 214 -1.46 -6.82 3.17
C LEU A 214 -2.33 -6.86 4.42
N TRP A 215 -3.18 -7.87 4.55
CA TRP A 215 -4.04 -8.02 5.71
C TRP A 215 -3.26 -8.22 7.02
N VAL A 216 -2.19 -9.00 6.98
CA VAL A 216 -1.36 -9.29 8.18
C VAL A 216 -0.58 -8.04 8.62
N ASN A 217 -0.01 -7.31 7.67
CA ASN A 217 0.88 -6.18 7.95
C ASN A 217 0.12 -4.85 8.11
N TRP A 218 -0.99 -4.69 7.40
CA TRP A 218 -1.75 -3.44 7.22
C TRP A 218 -3.25 -3.68 7.37
N MET A 219 -3.65 -4.32 8.47
CA MET A 219 -5.05 -4.68 8.73
C MET A 219 -6.02 -3.48 8.63
N SER A 220 -5.66 -2.32 9.21
CA SER A 220 -6.51 -1.13 9.15
C SER A 220 -6.70 -0.62 7.72
N LEU A 221 -5.63 -0.55 6.93
CA LEU A 221 -5.72 -0.15 5.53
C LEU A 221 -6.55 -1.15 4.72
N THR A 222 -6.37 -2.45 4.98
CA THR A 222 -7.16 -3.51 4.35
C THR A 222 -8.65 -3.37 4.67
N ASP A 223 -8.99 -3.05 5.92
CA ASP A 223 -10.37 -2.83 6.35
C ASP A 223 -10.98 -1.59 5.67
N GLU A 224 -10.20 -0.50 5.53
CA GLU A 224 -10.63 0.71 4.81
C GLU A 224 -10.91 0.40 3.33
N ILE A 225 -10.02 -0.33 2.65
CA ILE A 225 -10.24 -0.76 1.26
C ILE A 225 -11.51 -1.63 1.17
N TYR A 226 -11.66 -2.60 2.07
CA TYR A 226 -12.81 -3.50 2.09
C TYR A 226 -14.14 -2.74 2.29
N GLN A 227 -14.14 -1.74 3.17
CA GLN A 227 -15.31 -0.89 3.43
C GLN A 227 -15.64 0.05 2.28
N CYS A 228 -14.62 0.50 1.52
CA CYS A 228 -14.78 1.30 0.31
C CYS A 228 -15.41 0.48 -0.83
N ILE A 229 -14.87 -0.70 -1.14
CA ILE A 229 -15.25 -1.49 -2.32
C ILE A 229 -16.75 -1.82 -2.35
N LYS A 230 -17.30 -2.26 -1.20
CA LYS A 230 -18.69 -2.77 -1.13
C LYS A 230 -19.74 -1.75 -1.61
N PRO A 231 -19.84 -0.52 -1.04
CA PRO A 231 -20.79 0.47 -1.51
C PRO A 231 -20.43 0.99 -2.91
N SER A 232 -19.16 1.01 -3.31
CA SER A 232 -18.77 1.51 -4.63
C SER A 232 -19.30 0.65 -5.77
N ILE A 233 -19.27 -0.68 -5.63
CA ILE A 233 -19.85 -1.60 -6.62
C ILE A 233 -21.35 -1.31 -6.83
N THR A 234 -22.10 -1.06 -5.75
CA THR A 234 -23.56 -0.94 -5.81
C THR A 234 -24.05 0.47 -6.13
N HIS A 235 -23.33 1.51 -5.69
CA HIS A 235 -23.85 2.88 -5.69
C HIS A 235 -23.05 3.88 -6.49
N ASN A 236 -21.78 3.63 -6.81
CA ASN A 236 -20.98 4.56 -7.61
C ASN A 236 -21.38 4.45 -9.10
N PRO A 237 -21.94 5.52 -9.72
CA PRO A 237 -22.35 5.50 -11.12
C PRO A 237 -21.18 5.74 -12.09
N ASN A 238 -20.06 6.27 -11.61
CA ASN A 238 -18.88 6.57 -12.42
C ASN A 238 -18.04 5.31 -12.68
N LEU A 239 -18.20 4.26 -11.87
CA LEU A 239 -17.56 2.97 -12.11
C LEU A 239 -18.20 2.21 -13.28
N THR A 240 -17.37 1.79 -14.21
CA THR A 240 -17.75 0.94 -15.36
C THR A 240 -18.08 -0.49 -14.93
N GLY A 241 -18.79 -1.23 -15.79
CA GLY A 241 -19.18 -2.61 -15.51
C GLY A 241 -17.99 -3.55 -15.27
N ASP A 242 -16.93 -3.41 -16.07
CA ASP A 242 -15.75 -4.26 -15.99
C ASP A 242 -14.95 -3.99 -14.70
N VAL A 243 -14.81 -2.72 -14.31
CA VAL A 243 -14.15 -2.34 -13.04
C VAL A 243 -14.96 -2.84 -11.83
N LYS A 244 -16.30 -2.76 -11.88
CA LYS A 244 -17.16 -3.35 -10.84
C LYS A 244 -16.98 -4.86 -10.73
N ALA A 245 -16.78 -5.56 -11.84
CA ALA A 245 -16.51 -7.00 -11.82
C ALA A 245 -15.15 -7.29 -11.15
N ARG A 246 -14.09 -6.56 -11.51
CA ARG A 246 -12.76 -6.67 -10.88
C ARG A 246 -12.83 -6.42 -9.37
N LEU A 247 -13.47 -5.33 -8.96
CA LEU A 247 -13.68 -5.01 -7.54
C LEU A 247 -14.45 -6.09 -6.79
N LEU A 248 -15.48 -6.68 -7.41
CA LEU A 248 -16.25 -7.78 -6.81
C LEU A 248 -15.37 -9.02 -6.60
N ASP A 249 -14.55 -9.37 -7.58
CA ASP A 249 -13.60 -10.48 -7.47
C ASP A 249 -12.61 -10.24 -6.33
N THR A 250 -11.99 -9.06 -6.27
CA THR A 250 -11.09 -8.68 -5.17
C THR A 250 -11.82 -8.73 -3.81
N PHE A 251 -13.04 -8.21 -3.71
CA PHE A 251 -13.84 -8.26 -2.48
C PHE A 251 -14.08 -9.71 -2.00
N ILE A 252 -14.38 -10.62 -2.92
CA ILE A 252 -14.55 -12.04 -2.62
C ILE A 252 -13.22 -12.63 -2.14
N GLN A 253 -12.10 -12.35 -2.82
CA GLN A 253 -10.78 -12.84 -2.44
C GLN A 253 -10.34 -12.36 -1.06
N MET A 254 -10.51 -11.07 -0.75
CA MET A 254 -10.21 -10.49 0.57
C MET A 254 -10.92 -11.24 1.70
N SER A 255 -12.19 -11.64 1.48
CA SER A 255 -12.96 -12.42 2.46
C SER A 255 -12.41 -13.82 2.72
N GLN A 256 -11.56 -14.35 1.84
CA GLN A 256 -10.97 -15.69 1.95
C GLN A 256 -9.64 -15.68 2.70
N TRP A 257 -8.93 -14.55 2.74
CA TRP A 257 -7.63 -14.42 3.43
C TRP A 257 -7.71 -14.76 4.93
N THR A 258 -8.89 -14.57 5.54
CA THR A 258 -9.16 -14.83 6.95
C THR A 258 -9.66 -16.25 7.26
N LYS A 259 -10.15 -17.00 6.24
CA LYS A 259 -10.84 -18.30 6.44
C LYS A 259 -9.90 -19.47 6.75
N HIS A 260 -8.59 -19.33 6.52
CA HIS A 260 -7.60 -20.41 6.71
C HIS A 260 -6.89 -20.36 8.07
N ARG A 261 -7.60 -20.01 9.16
CA ARG A 261 -7.15 -20.36 10.52
C ARG A 261 -7.49 -21.84 10.78
N GLN A 262 -6.72 -22.76 10.22
CA GLN A 262 -6.56 -24.03 10.93
C GLN A 262 -5.76 -23.73 12.19
N VAL A 263 -6.44 -23.68 13.32
CA VAL A 263 -5.81 -23.73 14.63
C VAL A 263 -5.09 -25.06 14.68
N GLY A 264 -3.80 -25.07 14.36
CA GLY A 264 -2.93 -26.18 14.67
C GLY A 264 -2.87 -26.28 16.18
N ILE A 265 -3.82 -27.03 16.76
CA ILE A 265 -3.72 -27.54 18.13
C ILE A 265 -2.45 -28.38 18.12
N LYS A 266 -1.33 -27.76 18.51
CA LYS A 266 -0.15 -28.50 18.91
C LYS A 266 -0.60 -29.30 20.12
N HIS A 267 -0.95 -30.57 19.90
CA HIS A 267 -0.95 -31.54 20.98
C HIS A 267 0.45 -31.52 21.56
N ALA A 268 0.63 -30.78 22.66
CA ALA A 268 1.73 -30.97 23.57
C ALA A 268 1.53 -32.38 24.14
N GLY A 269 2.09 -33.37 23.45
CA GLY A 269 2.22 -34.72 23.99
C GLY A 269 3.08 -34.62 25.23
N VAL A 270 2.44 -34.72 26.40
CA VAL A 270 3.14 -34.91 27.66
C VAL A 270 3.85 -36.25 27.54
N GLN A 271 5.17 -36.21 27.36
CA GLN A 271 6.02 -37.38 27.37
C GLN A 271 6.11 -37.85 28.82
N THR A 272 5.32 -38.87 29.18
CA THR A 272 5.46 -39.57 30.46
C THR A 272 6.77 -40.35 30.42
N VAL A 273 7.72 -39.97 31.28
CA VAL A 273 8.96 -40.72 31.53
C VAL A 273 8.57 -42.06 32.17
N PRO A 274 9.09 -43.22 31.71
CA PRO A 274 8.87 -44.49 32.40
C PRO A 274 9.64 -44.49 33.72
N GLU A 275 8.97 -44.84 34.82
CA GLU A 275 9.62 -45.12 36.09
C GLU A 275 10.57 -46.33 35.92
N GLU A 276 11.83 -46.13 36.31
CA GLU A 276 12.81 -47.21 36.43
C GLU A 276 12.43 -48.10 37.62
N ASP A 277 11.99 -49.32 37.34
CA ASP A 277 11.85 -50.36 38.35
C ASP A 277 13.23 -50.78 38.87
N ASN A 278 13.53 -50.40 40.11
CA ASN A 278 14.62 -50.96 40.90
C ASN A 278 14.29 -52.40 41.30
N ASN A 279 15.08 -53.37 40.81
CA ASN A 279 15.41 -54.60 41.53
C ASN A 279 16.70 -55.24 41.00
#